data_AF-U4QVS8-F1
#
_entry.id   AF-U4QVS8-F1
#
_cell.length_a   1.000
_cell.length_b   1.000
_cell.length_c   1.000
_cell.angle_alpha   90.00
_cell.angle_beta   90.00
_cell.angle_gamma   90.00
#
_symmetry.space_group_name_H-M   'P 1'
#
loop_
_entity.id
_entity.type
_entity.pdbx_description
1 polymer ?
#
loop_
_entity_poly.entity_id
_entity_poly.type
_entity_poly.pdbx_seq_one_letter_code
_entity_poly.pdbx_strand_id
1 'polypeptide(L)' 'MFVRVFLNGEAQELPAPATIQTAVEHLGLSDRHLVAELNLEIFPRDAWEKKNLSDGDHLEFIGFVGGGSD' A
#
# COMPACT_ATOMS: atom_id res chain seq x y z
N MET A 1 -9.27 -17.28 -2.95
CA MET A 1 -8.36 -16.86 -4.02
C MET A 1 -7.43 -15.82 -3.41
N PHE A 2 -6.13 -15.88 -3.68
CA PHE A 2 -5.15 -14.91 -3.17
C PHE A 2 -4.50 -14.18 -4.34
N VAL A 3 -3.92 -13.03 -4.05
CA VAL A 3 -3.01 -12.31 -4.95
C VAL A 3 -1.65 -12.22 -4.28
N ARG A 4 -0.58 -12.51 -5.02
CA ARG A 4 0.78 -12.38 -4.52
C ARG A 4 1.34 -11.04 -4.96
N VAL A 5 1.79 -10.23 -4.01
CA VAL A 5 2.33 -8.88 -4.24
C VAL A 5 3.63 -8.69 -3.47
N PHE A 6 4.40 -7.67 -3.82
CA PHE A 6 5.53 -7.21 -3.01
C PHE A 6 5.08 -5.98 -2.22
N LEU A 7 5.08 -6.10 -0.88
CA LEU A 7 4.77 -4.99 0.01
C LEU A 7 6.07 -4.52 0.67
N ASN A 8 6.48 -3.27 0.44
CA ASN A 8 7.75 -2.73 0.97
C ASN A 8 8.96 -3.65 0.68
N GLY A 9 9.03 -4.20 -0.54
CA GLY A 9 10.06 -5.14 -0.98
C GLY A 9 9.89 -6.60 -0.54
N GLU A 10 8.92 -6.96 0.30
CA GLU A 10 8.70 -8.33 0.75
C GLU A 10 7.51 -9.00 0.04
N ALA A 11 7.68 -10.23 -0.44
CA ALA A 11 6.60 -10.98 -1.07
C ALA A 11 5.54 -11.42 -0.05
N GLN A 12 4.29 -11.03 -0.28
CA GLN A 12 3.13 -11.29 0.59
C GLN A 12 1.96 -11.84 -0.22
N GLU A 13 1.07 -12.60 0.44
CA GLU A 13 -0.19 -13.06 -0.14
C GLU A 13 -1.37 -12.36 0.56
N LEU A 14 -2.22 -11.69 -0.23
CA LEU A 14 -3.42 -11.01 0.26
C LEU A 14 -4.69 -11.73 -0.22
N PRO A 15 -5.74 -11.86 0.60
CA PRO A 15 -7.03 -12.36 0.15
C PRO A 15 -7.59 -11.50 -0.99
N ALA A 16 -7.98 -12.12 -2.10
CA ALA A 16 -8.56 -11.41 -3.23
C ALA A 16 -10.09 -11.28 -3.09
N PRO A 17 -10.70 -10.15 -3.50
CA PRO A 17 -10.03 -8.97 -4.05
C PRO A 17 -9.30 -8.15 -2.97
N ALA A 18 -8.07 -7.72 -3.28
CA ALA A 18 -7.27 -6.84 -2.44
C ALA A 18 -7.10 -5.47 -3.10
N THR A 19 -7.01 -4.44 -2.28
CA THR A 19 -6.74 -3.06 -2.70
C THR A 19 -5.53 -2.50 -1.96
N ILE A 20 -5.09 -1.29 -2.31
CA ILE A 20 -4.05 -0.59 -1.54
C ILE A 20 -4.48 -0.46 -0.07
N GLN A 21 -5.76 -0.15 0.19
CA GLN A 21 -6.30 -0.08 1.55
C GLN A 21 -6.17 -1.42 2.30
N THR A 22 -6.47 -2.54 1.63
CA THR A 22 -6.28 -3.88 2.23
C THR A 22 -4.83 -4.13 2.64
N ALA A 23 -3.85 -3.65 1.85
CA ALA A 23 -2.44 -3.79 2.19
C ALA A 23 -2.04 -2.94 3.40
N VAL A 24 -2.57 -1.72 3.54
CA VAL A 24 -2.37 -0.86 4.74
C VAL A 24 -2.86 -1.57 5.99
N GLU A 25 -4.07 -2.13 5.94
CA GLU A 25 -4.70 -2.86 7.05
C GLU A 25 -3.92 -4.13 7.39
N HIS A 26 -3.49 -4.89 6.38
CA HIS A 26 -2.69 -6.10 6.54
C HIS A 26 -1.36 -5.82 7.25
N LEU A 27 -0.70 -4.71 6.89
CA LEU A 27 0.57 -4.29 7.50
C LEU A 27 0.39 -3.56 8.85
N GLY A 28 -0.85 -3.27 9.26
CA GLY A 28 -1.13 -2.52 10.49
C GLY A 28 -0.62 -1.08 10.46
N LEU A 29 -0.51 -0.47 9.27
CA LEU A 29 0.02 0.88 9.11
C LEU A 29 -1.05 1.94 9.43
N SER A 30 -0.60 3.08 9.97
CA SER A 30 -1.42 4.28 10.09
C SER A 30 -1.32 5.10 8.79
N ASP A 31 -2.46 5.54 8.27
CA ASP A 31 -2.56 6.26 7.00
C ASP A 31 -2.26 7.76 7.09
N ARG A 32 -2.02 8.30 8.30
CA ARG A 32 -2.03 9.75 8.57
C ARG A 32 -0.90 10.54 7.88
N HIS A 33 0.19 9.89 7.49
CA HIS A 33 1.35 10.51 6.81
C HIS A 33 2.01 9.55 5.81
N LEU A 34 1.19 8.80 5.08
CA LEU A 34 1.64 7.73 4.21
C LEU A 34 1.28 8.01 2.76
N VAL A 35 2.23 7.78 1.85
CA VAL A 35 1.98 7.77 0.41
C VAL A 35 2.18 6.36 -0.11
N ALA A 36 1.27 5.91 -0.97
CA ALA A 36 1.34 4.63 -1.65
C ALA A 36 1.93 4.83 -3.06
N GLU A 37 3.00 4.12 -3.35
CA GLU A 37 3.56 3.96 -4.68
C GLU A 37 3.30 2.54 -5.16
N LEU A 38 2.53 2.37 -6.23
CA LEU A 38 2.24 1.09 -6.86
C LEU A 38 2.91 1.05 -8.22
N ASN A 39 3.89 0.17 -8.40
CA ASN A 39 4.65 0.02 -9.65
C ASN A 39 5.22 1.37 -10.17
N LEU A 40 5.83 2.16 -9.29
CA LEU A 40 6.37 3.51 -9.57
C LEU A 40 5.31 4.60 -9.84
N GLU A 41 4.02 4.30 -9.65
CA GLU A 41 2.92 5.27 -9.75
C GLU A 41 2.37 5.63 -8.37
N ILE A 42 2.28 6.93 -8.08
CA ILE A 42 1.80 7.43 -6.78
C ILE A 42 0.27 7.51 -6.77
N PHE A 43 -0.36 6.87 -5.78
CA PHE A 43 -1.81 6.88 -5.61
C PHE A 43 -2.23 7.76 -4.43
N PRO A 44 -3.13 8.75 -4.65
CA PRO A 44 -3.71 9.52 -3.55
C PRO A 44 -4.64 8.65 -2.71
N ARG A 45 -4.83 9.03 -1.44
CA ARG A 45 -5.52 8.20 -0.43
C ARG A 45 -6.96 7.85 -0.81
N ASP A 46 -7.68 8.75 -1.49
CA ASP A 46 -9.05 8.53 -1.97
C ASP A 46 -9.16 7.46 -3.08
N ALA A 47 -8.04 7.07 -3.69
CA ALA A 47 -7.97 5.97 -4.64
C ALA A 47 -7.69 4.61 -3.96
N TRP A 48 -7.25 4.56 -2.70
CA TRP A 48 -6.73 3.33 -2.10
C TRP A 48 -7.76 2.23 -1.94
N GLU A 49 -9.01 2.58 -1.64
CA GLU A 49 -10.12 1.62 -1.54
C GLU A 49 -10.58 1.11 -2.92
N LYS A 50 -10.22 1.81 -4.00
CA LYS A 50 -10.69 1.52 -5.37
C LYS A 50 -9.61 0.86 -6.23
N LYS A 51 -8.33 1.08 -5.92
CA LYS A 51 -7.21 0.54 -6.69
C LYS A 51 -6.96 -0.90 -6.28
N ASN A 52 -7.44 -1.84 -7.10
CA ASN A 52 -7.15 -3.26 -6.94
C ASN A 52 -5.68 -3.58 -7.20
N LEU A 53 -5.17 -4.53 -6.43
CA LEU A 53 -3.86 -5.13 -6.62
C LEU A 53 -3.96 -6.37 -7.50
N SER A 54 -2.96 -6.56 -8.35
CA SER A 54 -2.79 -7.70 -9.25
C SER A 54 -1.56 -8.51 -8.88
N ASP A 55 -1.48 -9.74 -9.38
CA ASP A 55 -0.36 -10.63 -9.08
C ASP A 55 0.95 -10.03 -9.61
N GLY A 56 1.97 -10.02 -8.76
CA GLY A 56 3.28 -9.43 -9.06
C GLY A 56 3.38 -7.92 -8.87
N ASP A 57 2.32 -7.24 -8.43
CA ASP A 57 2.39 -5.80 -8.15
C ASP A 57 3.38 -5.48 -7.01
N HIS A 58 4.10 -4.37 -7.16
CA HIS A 58 5.01 -3.81 -6.16
C HIS A 58 4.38 -2.58 -5.53
N LEU A 59 4.07 -2.65 -4.24
CA LEU A 59 3.45 -1.59 -3.47
C LEU A 59 4.37 -1.14 -2.33
N GLU A 60 4.85 0.09 -2.42
CA GLU A 60 5.71 0.72 -1.42
C GLU A 60 4.92 1.79 -0.67
N PHE A 61 5.06 1.79 0.65
CA PHE A 61 4.46 2.77 1.55
C PHE A 61 5.55 3.70 2.10
N ILE A 62 5.55 4.94 1.62
CA ILE A 62 6.55 5.94 2.00
C ILE A 62 5.96 6.83 3.09
N GLY A 63 6.55 6.79 4.27
CA GLY A 63 6.20 7.67 5.38
C GLY A 63 6.88 9.03 5.26
N PHE A 64 6.13 10.12 5.42
CA PHE A 64 6.73 11.45 5.54
C PHE A 64 7.21 11.68 6.96
N VAL A 65 8.51 11.80 7.15
CA VAL A 65 9.10 12.41 8.35
C VAL A 65 8.99 13.93 8.21
N GLY A 66 7.81 14.49 8.53
CA GLY A 66 7.65 15.93 8.64
C GLY A 66 8.54 16.46 9.76
N GLY A 67 9.64 17.14 9.41
CA GLY A 67 10.43 17.92 10.36
C GLY A 67 9.68 19.20 10.73
N GLY A 68 9.33 19.33 12.00
CA GLY A 68 8.73 20.52 12.60
C GLY A 68 8.24 20.18 14.00
N SER A 69 8.96 20.67 15.01
CA SER A 69 8.81 20.37 16.42
C SER A 69 7.38 20.55 16.95
N ASP A 70 7.05 19.74 17.96
CA ASP A 70 6.11 20.11 19.03
C ASP A 70 6.46 21.49 19.61
#